data_AF-A0A840FZX4-F1
#
_entry.id   AF-A0A840FZX4-F1
#
_cell.length_a   1.000
_cell.length_b   1.000
_cell.length_c   1.000
_cell.angle_alpha   90.00
_cell.angle_beta   90.00
_cell.angle_gamma   90.00
#
_symmetry.space_group_name_H-M   'P 1'
#
loop_
_entity.id
_entity.type
_entity.pdbx_description
1 polymer ?
#
loop_
_entity_poly.entity_id
_entity_poly.type
_entity_poly.pdbx_seq_one_letter_code
_entity_poly.pdbx_strand_id
1 'polypeptide(L)' 'MEIEVELVEMARRAGELGPDDPMRPTLRDFADEVAGRCARIGDLYGDWDRNAGDHIRAVMHELPGLMPKPAAKS' A
#
# COMPACT_ATOMS: atom_id res chain seq x y z
N MET A 1 5.52 -11.37 10.65
CA MET A 1 5.33 -10.91 12.04
C MET A 1 5.63 -9.41 12.15
N GLU A 2 6.66 -8.90 11.48
CA GLU A 2 6.99 -7.46 11.43
C GLU A 2 5.92 -6.61 10.72
N ILE A 3 5.48 -7.04 9.52
CA ILE A 3 4.42 -6.36 8.73
C ILE A 3 3.11 -6.22 9.51
N GLU A 4 2.72 -7.23 10.30
CA GLU A 4 1.47 -7.19 11.05
C GLU A 4 1.53 -6.16 12.19
N VAL A 5 2.70 -5.99 12.81
CA VAL A 5 2.94 -4.93 13.80
C VAL A 5 2.87 -3.56 13.15
N GLU A 6 3.48 -3.38 11.98
CA GLU A 6 3.42 -2.11 11.24
C GLU A 6 1.98 -1.73 10.84
N LEU A 7 1.18 -2.70 10.39
CA LEU A 7 -0.23 -2.47 10.04
C LEU A 7 -1.06 -2.07 11.27
N VAL A 8 -0.82 -2.69 12.43
CA VAL A 8 -1.47 -2.32 13.69
C VAL A 8 -1.09 -0.90 14.11
N GLU A 9 0.19 -0.54 14.03
CA GLU A 9 0.65 0.82 14.32
C GLU A 9 0.07 1.85 13.37
N MET A 10 -0.02 1.54 12.08
CA MET A 10 -0.68 2.39 11.10
C MET A 10 -2.15 2.60 11.44
N ALA A 11 -2.89 1.53 11.74
CA ALA A 11 -4.30 1.61 12.09
C ALA A 11 -4.54 2.44 13.37
N ARG A 12 -3.65 2.34 14.37
CA ARG A 12 -3.67 3.20 15.57
C ARG A 12 -3.43 4.67 15.23
N ARG A 13 -2.41 4.97 14.41
CA ARG A 13 -2.14 6.35 13.97
C ARG A 13 -3.32 6.95 13.19
N ALA A 14 -4.05 6.12 12.45
CA ALA A 14 -5.25 6.53 11.71
C ALA A 14 -6.50 6.67 12.60
N GLY A 15 -6.46 6.20 13.85
CA GLY A 15 -7.60 6.23 14.78
C GLY A 15 -8.62 5.09 14.57
N GLU A 16 -8.31 4.11 13.73
CA GLU A 16 -9.19 2.96 13.43
C GLU A 16 -9.14 1.87 14.50
N LEU A 17 -8.06 1.85 15.29
CA LEU A 17 -7.87 0.99 16.45
C LEU A 17 -7.45 1.81 17.68
N GLY A 18 -7.97 1.44 18.84
CA GLY A 18 -7.45 1.89 20.13
C GLY A 18 -6.06 1.29 20.45
N PRO A 19 -5.39 1.80 21.50
CA PRO A 19 -4.06 1.34 21.90
C PRO A 19 -3.98 -0.16 22.18
N ASP A 20 -5.05 -0.74 22.75
CA ASP A 20 -5.10 -2.14 23.15
C ASP A 20 -6.02 -3.00 22.26
N ASP A 21 -6.62 -2.39 21.23
CA ASP A 21 -7.50 -3.12 20.32
C ASP A 21 -6.67 -4.07 19.44
N PRO A 22 -7.08 -5.35 19.32
CA PRO A 22 -6.46 -6.26 18.37
C PRO A 22 -6.80 -5.84 16.94
N MET A 23 -5.93 -6.21 15.99
CA MET A 23 -6.23 -6.04 14.57
C MET A 23 -7.51 -6.81 14.23
N ARG A 24 -8.49 -6.12 13.65
CA ARG A 24 -9.68 -6.77 13.09
C ARG A 24 -9.35 -7.26 11.68
N PRO A 25 -9.47 -8.57 11.37
CA PRO A 25 -9.18 -9.07 10.02
C PRO A 25 -9.97 -8.34 8.92
N THR A 26 -11.23 -7.98 9.22
CA THR A 26 -12.08 -7.23 8.29
C THR A 26 -11.58 -5.81 7.98
N LEU A 27 -10.90 -5.16 8.93
CA LEU A 27 -10.29 -3.84 8.69
C LEU A 27 -9.09 -3.96 7.74
N ARG A 28 -8.29 -5.01 7.92
CA ARG A 28 -7.16 -5.33 7.04
C ARG A 28 -7.63 -5.62 5.62
N ASP A 29 -8.59 -6.54 5.46
CA ASP A 29 -9.13 -6.92 4.16
C ASP A 29 -9.74 -5.72 3.43
N PHE A 30 -10.42 -4.84 4.18
CA PHE A 30 -10.96 -3.60 3.63
C PHE A 30 -9.87 -2.64 3.15
N ALA A 31 -8.82 -2.44 3.95
CA ALA A 31 -7.69 -1.59 3.56
C ALA A 31 -6.98 -2.12 2.30
N ASP A 32 -6.80 -3.44 2.21
CA ASP A 32 -6.22 -4.10 1.03
C ASP A 32 -7.10 -3.90 -0.22
N GLU A 33 -8.43 -4.04 -0.09
CA GLU A 33 -9.36 -3.79 -1.19
C GLU A 33 -9.36 -2.32 -1.65
N VAL A 34 -9.30 -1.37 -0.71
CA VAL A 34 -9.20 0.06 -1.02
C VAL A 34 -7.89 0.36 -1.73
N ALA A 35 -6.76 -0.14 -1.23
CA ALA A 35 -5.46 0.02 -1.88
C ALA A 35 -5.46 -0.58 -3.30
N GLY A 36 -6.06 -1.76 -3.47
CA GLY A 36 -6.24 -2.41 -4.77
C GLY A 36 -7.08 -1.58 -5.74
N ARG A 37 -8.14 -0.90 -5.27
CA ARG A 37 -8.93 0.04 -6.09
C ARG A 37 -8.11 1.26 -6.49
N CYS A 38 -7.35 1.83 -5.57
CA CYS A 38 -6.46 2.95 -5.86
C CYS A 38 -5.41 2.56 -6.91
N ALA A 39 -4.85 1.35 -6.83
CA ALA A 39 -3.92 0.84 -7.84
C ALA A 39 -4.59 0.75 -9.22
N ARG A 40 -5.81 0.21 -9.30
CA ARG A 40 -6.57 0.14 -10.57
C ARG A 40 -6.89 1.51 -11.17
N ILE A 41 -7.20 2.49 -10.31
CA ILE A 41 -7.36 3.88 -10.77
C ILE A 41 -6.02 4.40 -11.29
N GLY A 42 -4.94 4.16 -10.56
CA GLY A 42 -3.58 4.56 -10.91
C GLY A 42 -3.06 3.96 -12.22
N ASP A 43 -3.55 2.79 -12.65
CA ASP A 43 -3.23 2.20 -13.95
C ASP A 43 -3.62 3.13 -15.12
N LEU A 44 -4.60 4.01 -14.91
CA LEU A 44 -5.06 4.99 -15.91
C LEU A 44 -4.20 6.26 -15.96
N TYR A 45 -3.27 6.44 -15.01
CA TYR A 45 -2.48 7.65 -14.84
C TYR A 45 -0.98 7.34 -14.83
N GLY A 46 -0.29 7.75 -15.91
CA GLY A 46 1.15 7.61 -16.09
C GLY A 46 1.50 7.09 -17.48
N ASP A 47 2.78 6.79 -17.71
CA ASP A 47 3.25 6.19 -18.95
C ASP A 47 3.26 4.65 -18.82
N TRP A 48 3.28 3.94 -19.95
CA TRP A 48 3.25 2.47 -20.00
C TRP A 48 4.28 1.78 -19.10
N ASP A 49 5.45 2.40 -18.89
CA ASP A 49 6.53 1.85 -18.06
C ASP A 49 6.45 2.27 -16.58
N ARG A 50 5.63 3.28 -16.23
CA ARG A 50 5.52 3.89 -14.90
C ARG A 50 4.13 4.50 -14.69
N ASN A 51 3.15 3.67 -14.37
CA ASN A 51 1.86 4.16 -13.91
C ASN A 51 1.80 4.24 -12.38
N ALA A 52 0.91 5.08 -11.86
CA ALA A 52 0.72 5.25 -10.41
C ALA A 52 0.24 3.96 -9.73
N GLY A 53 -0.41 3.06 -10.47
CA GLY A 53 -0.87 1.77 -9.98
C GLY A 53 0.27 0.83 -9.58
N ASP A 54 1.31 0.75 -10.40
CA ASP A 54 2.50 -0.05 -10.13
C ASP A 54 3.27 0.47 -8.92
N HIS A 55 3.32 1.79 -8.74
CA HIS A 55 3.90 2.39 -7.54
C HIS A 55 3.12 1.99 -6.27
N ILE A 56 1.78 2.05 -6.32
CA ILE A 56 0.93 1.64 -5.19
C ILE A 56 1.14 0.16 -4.86
N ARG A 57 1.18 -0.73 -5.86
CA ARG A 57 1.45 -2.16 -5.66
C ARG A 57 2.84 -2.42 -5.10
N ALA A 58 3.85 -1.70 -5.57
CA ALA A 58 5.23 -1.83 -5.10
C ALA A 58 5.36 -1.48 -3.61
N VAL A 59 4.71 -0.39 -3.19
CA VAL A 59 4.73 0.09 -1.80
C VAL A 59 3.88 -0.80 -0.89
N MET A 60 2.70 -1.23 -1.33
CA MET A 60 1.75 -1.97 -0.47
C MET A 60 2.05 -3.47 -0.34
N HIS A 61 2.66 -4.09 -1.34
CA HIS A 61 2.92 -5.53 -1.36
C HIS A 61 4.40 -5.90 -1.30
N GLU A 62 5.27 -4.92 -1.00
CA GLU A 62 6.72 -5.10 -0.98
C GLU A 62 7.21 -5.89 -2.21
N LEU A 63 6.75 -5.51 -3.40
CA LEU A 63 7.15 -6.12 -4.66
C LEU A 63 8.33 -5.32 -5.23
N PRO A 64 9.59 -5.61 -4.87
CA PRO A 64 10.75 -4.79 -5.28
C PRO A 64 10.93 -4.72 -6.79
N GLY A 65 10.38 -5.67 -7.56
CA GLY A 65 10.41 -5.65 -9.02
C GLY A 65 9.55 -4.55 -9.67
N LEU A 66 8.63 -3.93 -8.92
CA LEU A 66 7.74 -2.86 -9.40
C LEU A 66 8.19 -1.46 -8.93
N MET A 67 9.25 -1.36 -8.14
CA MET A 67 9.78 -0.08 -7.70
C MET A 67 10.31 0.71 -8.92
N PRO A 68 9.92 1.99 -9.08
CA PRO A 68 10.44 2.80 -10.18
C PRO A 68 11.96 2.91 -10.05
N LYS A 69 12.68 2.54 -11.12
CA LYS A 69 14.15 2.73 -11.17
C LYS A 69 14.49 4.21 -10.94
N PRO A 70 15.60 4.54 -10.27
CA PRO A 70 16.04 5.92 -10.17
C PRO A 70 16.11 6.52 -11.57
N ALA A 71 15.54 7.70 -11.78
CA ALA A 71 15.71 8.40 -13.05
C ALA A 71 17.21 8.53 -13.32
N ALA A 72 17.67 8.07 -14.48
CA ALA A 72 19.03 8.33 -14.91
C ALA A 72 19.20 9.85 -14.89
N LYS A 73 20.15 10.34 -14.09
CA LYS A 73 20.51 11.75 -14.12
C LYS A 73 21.15 12.00 -15.48
N SER A 74 20.41 12.65 -16.37
CA SER A 74 20.93 13.23 -17.61
C SER A 74 21.89 14.37 -17.30
#